data_AF-A0AA36IQ96-F1
#
_entry.id   AF-A0AA36IQ96-F1
#
_cell.length_a   1.000
_cell.length_b   1.000
_cell.length_c   1.000
_cell.angle_alpha   90.00
_cell.angle_beta   90.00
_cell.angle_gamma   90.00
#
_symmetry.space_group_name_H-M   'P 1'
#
loop_
_entity.id
_entity.type
_entity.pdbx_description
1 polymer ?
#
loop_
_entity_poly.entity_id
_entity_poly.type
_entity_poly.pdbx_seq_one_letter_code
_entity_poly.pdbx_strand_id
1 'polypeptide(L)'
;MLLKAPALSVVPLLAPGDCCALAAASKPCKSIFDEDRIWAELLVDHFSAGLLLYRDAALASSTPQVQASGRDGREELLALCEGGARQAYKQLVAVDCEPFVLQPRARLILEIHELRDWNRHSRTLLSMRQAERISTVLANHDAATRLRDAMLPETLELIALQAVAAGGDLSLPAKKLQEGMAWGEGVEESLLQILERRAKQRRNWFRKQREFLMQEAGSRR
;
A
#
# COMPACT_ATOMS: atom_id res chain seq x y z
N MET A 1 -29.38 -28.92 5.93
CA MET A 1 -29.27 -28.58 4.49
C MET A 1 -29.62 -27.10 4.31
N LEU A 2 -28.88 -26.39 3.44
CA LEU A 2 -29.18 -25.07 2.83
C LEU A 2 -28.98 -23.75 3.62
N LEU A 3 -27.88 -23.58 4.36
CA LEU A 3 -27.36 -22.22 4.71
C LEU A 3 -25.97 -21.92 4.15
N LYS A 4 -25.34 -22.84 3.41
CA LYS A 4 -24.00 -22.61 2.82
C LYS A 4 -24.01 -21.52 1.74
N ALA A 5 -25.04 -21.46 0.89
CA ALA A 5 -25.06 -20.57 -0.27
C ALA A 5 -25.21 -19.06 0.04
N PRO A 6 -26.14 -18.59 0.91
CA PRO A 6 -26.27 -17.16 1.17
C PRO A 6 -25.10 -16.59 2.00
N ALA A 7 -24.53 -17.38 2.92
CA ALA A 7 -23.38 -16.95 3.71
C ALA A 7 -22.13 -16.73 2.85
N LEU A 8 -21.86 -17.61 1.88
CA LEU A 8 -20.73 -17.50 0.94
C LEU A 8 -20.81 -16.23 0.08
N SER A 9 -22.01 -15.82 -0.32
CA SER A 9 -22.18 -14.61 -1.15
C SER A 9 -21.78 -13.31 -0.47
N VAL A 10 -21.77 -13.29 0.87
CA VAL A 10 -21.39 -12.11 1.66
C VAL A 10 -19.90 -12.09 1.96
N VAL A 11 -19.21 -13.24 1.89
CA VAL A 11 -17.80 -13.37 2.28
C VAL A 11 -16.88 -12.36 1.57
N PRO A 12 -16.97 -12.15 0.25
CA PRO A 12 -16.15 -11.14 -0.45
C PRO A 12 -16.46 -9.69 -0.06
N LEU A 13 -17.57 -9.44 0.62
CA LEU A 13 -18.00 -8.10 1.05
C LEU A 13 -17.56 -7.77 2.48
N LEU A 14 -16.98 -8.74 3.18
CA LEU A 14 -16.54 -8.58 4.57
C LEU A 14 -15.23 -7.83 4.62
N ALA A 15 -15.10 -6.90 5.58
CA ALA A 15 -13.78 -6.34 5.84
C ALA A 15 -12.87 -7.45 6.39
N PRO A 16 -11.54 -7.31 6.25
CA PRO A 16 -10.65 -8.39 6.65
C PRO A 16 -10.70 -8.77 8.14
N GLY A 17 -11.06 -7.82 9.01
CA GLY A 17 -11.32 -8.07 10.43
C GLY A 17 -12.61 -8.86 10.69
N ASP A 18 -13.63 -8.72 9.84
CA ASP A 18 -14.95 -9.33 10.00
C ASP A 18 -14.92 -10.84 9.68
N CYS A 19 -14.08 -11.26 8.72
CA CYS A 19 -13.90 -12.68 8.40
C CYS A 19 -13.46 -13.50 9.62
N CYS A 20 -12.52 -12.96 10.42
CA CYS A 20 -12.06 -13.61 11.64
C CYS A 20 -13.14 -13.63 12.73
N ALA A 21 -13.88 -12.53 12.90
CA ALA A 21 -14.96 -12.44 13.89
C ALA A 21 -16.12 -13.40 13.57
N LEU A 22 -16.50 -13.50 12.29
CA LEU A 22 -17.59 -14.39 11.85
C LEU A 22 -17.24 -15.87 11.98
N ALA A 23 -15.98 -16.25 11.75
CA ALA A 23 -15.49 -17.61 12.00
C ALA A 23 -15.62 -18.01 13.48
N ALA A 24 -15.50 -17.06 14.41
CA ALA A 24 -15.65 -17.31 15.85
C ALA A 24 -17.12 -17.28 16.32
N ALA A 25 -18.00 -16.55 15.62
CA ALA A 25 -19.37 -16.31 16.05
C ALA A 25 -20.31 -17.52 15.88
N SER A 26 -20.06 -18.43 14.93
CA SER A 26 -20.90 -19.61 14.74
C SER A 26 -20.16 -20.82 14.16
N LYS A 27 -20.58 -22.04 14.55
CA LYS A 27 -20.03 -23.30 14.00
C LYS A 27 -20.20 -23.42 12.47
N PRO A 28 -21.35 -23.05 11.88
CA PRO A 28 -21.50 -23.05 10.43
C PRO A 28 -20.52 -22.09 9.74
N CYS A 29 -20.37 -20.85 10.24
CA CYS A 29 -19.40 -19.92 9.70
C CYS A 29 -17.97 -20.45 9.84
N LYS A 30 -17.63 -21.02 11.01
CA LYS A 30 -16.33 -21.66 11.21
C LYS A 30 -16.04 -22.72 10.14
N SER A 31 -17.00 -23.61 9.86
CA SER A 31 -16.82 -24.66 8.85
C SER A 31 -16.60 -24.12 7.44
N ILE A 32 -17.15 -22.94 7.13
CA ILE A 32 -16.92 -22.23 5.88
C ILE A 32 -15.48 -21.69 5.88
N PHE A 33 -15.11 -20.92 6.91
CA PHE A 33 -13.75 -20.35 7.05
C PHE A 33 -12.64 -21.38 7.36
N ASP A 34 -12.97 -22.67 7.47
CA ASP A 34 -11.98 -23.76 7.50
C ASP A 34 -11.64 -24.25 6.07
N GLU A 35 -12.45 -23.91 5.06
CA GLU A 35 -12.18 -24.20 3.64
C GLU A 35 -11.12 -23.22 3.08
N ASP A 36 -9.92 -23.71 2.73
CA ASP A 36 -8.79 -22.86 2.30
C ASP A 36 -9.09 -22.10 0.99
N ARG A 37 -9.93 -22.67 0.13
CA ARG A 37 -10.42 -22.04 -1.09
C ARG A 37 -11.05 -20.67 -0.83
N ILE A 38 -11.75 -20.50 0.28
CA ILE A 38 -12.41 -19.23 0.63
C ILE A 38 -11.37 -18.16 0.94
N TRP A 39 -10.30 -18.52 1.64
CA TRP A 39 -9.20 -17.60 1.89
C TRP A 39 -8.46 -17.23 0.61
N ALA A 40 -8.33 -18.16 -0.33
CA ALA A 40 -7.75 -17.88 -1.64
C ALA A 40 -8.65 -16.93 -2.47
N GLU A 41 -9.97 -17.09 -2.44
CA GLU A 41 -10.91 -16.16 -3.07
C GLU A 41 -10.84 -14.76 -2.41
N LEU A 42 -10.86 -14.70 -1.08
CA LEU A 42 -10.69 -13.46 -0.31
C LEU A 42 -9.36 -12.76 -0.58
N LEU A 43 -8.27 -13.51 -0.76
CA LEU A 43 -6.96 -12.96 -1.12
C LEU A 43 -7.01 -12.21 -2.45
N VAL A 44 -7.65 -12.81 -3.44
CA VAL A 44 -7.78 -12.23 -4.79
C VAL A 44 -8.62 -10.97 -4.75
N ASP A 45 -9.75 -11.03 -4.06
CA ASP A 45 -10.71 -9.93 -4.04
C ASP A 45 -10.17 -8.73 -3.23
N HIS A 46 -9.61 -8.98 -2.03
CA HIS A 46 -9.18 -7.90 -1.14
C HIS A 46 -7.82 -7.30 -1.50
N PHE A 47 -6.93 -8.08 -2.13
CA PHE A 47 -5.56 -7.66 -2.42
C PHE A 47 -5.23 -7.60 -3.90
N SER A 48 -6.25 -7.41 -4.75
CA SER A 48 -6.12 -7.31 -6.21
C SER A 48 -5.06 -6.31 -6.67
N ALA A 49 -4.96 -5.14 -6.05
CA ALA A 49 -3.94 -4.13 -6.37
C ALA A 49 -2.51 -4.64 -6.10
N GLY A 50 -2.29 -5.28 -4.95
CA GLY A 50 -1.01 -5.91 -4.62
C GLY A 50 -0.66 -7.07 -5.55
N LEU A 51 -1.66 -7.86 -5.96
CA LEU A 51 -1.48 -8.95 -6.92
C LEU A 51 -1.04 -8.46 -8.30
N LEU A 52 -1.63 -7.37 -8.79
CA LEU A 52 -1.23 -6.76 -10.07
C LEU A 52 0.22 -6.28 -10.01
N LEU A 53 0.60 -5.58 -8.94
CA LEU A 53 1.98 -5.13 -8.74
C LEU A 53 2.98 -6.29 -8.61
N TYR A 54 2.58 -7.37 -7.92
CA TYR A 54 3.38 -8.59 -7.84
C TYR A 54 3.60 -9.19 -9.23
N ARG A 55 2.53 -9.37 -10.01
CA ARG A 55 2.61 -9.91 -11.37
C ARG A 55 3.56 -9.09 -12.23
N ASP A 56 3.41 -7.77 -12.21
CA ASP A 56 4.24 -6.88 -13.02
C ASP A 56 5.72 -6.96 -12.61
N ALA A 57 6.00 -7.07 -11.30
CA ALA A 57 7.35 -7.28 -10.78
C ALA A 57 7.92 -8.66 -11.17
N ALA A 58 7.12 -9.72 -11.12
CA ALA A 58 7.51 -11.08 -11.46
C ALA A 58 7.78 -11.26 -12.97
N LEU A 59 6.96 -10.64 -13.82
CA LEU A 59 7.16 -10.65 -15.27
C LEU A 59 8.46 -9.97 -15.68
N ALA A 60 8.82 -8.88 -15.02
CA ALA A 60 10.08 -8.21 -15.25
C ALA A 60 11.29 -9.10 -14.88
N SER A 61 11.12 -10.10 -14.01
CA SER A 61 12.18 -10.99 -13.50
C SER A 61 12.53 -12.15 -14.42
N SER A 62 11.65 -12.45 -15.37
CA SER A 62 11.74 -13.66 -16.16
C SER A 62 12.81 -13.54 -17.25
N THR A 63 13.90 -14.29 -17.11
CA THR A 63 14.65 -14.80 -18.27
C THR A 63 13.69 -15.57 -19.18
N PRO A 64 13.93 -15.64 -20.51
CA PRO A 64 12.95 -16.06 -21.52
C PRO A 64 12.32 -17.45 -21.34
N GLN A 65 12.77 -18.25 -20.38
CA GLN A 65 12.29 -19.61 -20.11
C GLN A 65 11.07 -19.68 -19.18
N VAL A 66 10.76 -18.64 -18.41
CA VAL A 66 9.59 -18.59 -17.48
C VAL A 66 8.33 -18.02 -18.15
N GLN A 67 8.44 -17.48 -19.37
CA GLN A 67 7.30 -16.97 -20.14
C GLN A 67 6.29 -18.06 -20.57
N ALA A 68 6.64 -19.34 -20.49
CA ALA A 68 5.79 -20.44 -20.94
C ALA A 68 4.64 -20.79 -19.96
N SER A 69 4.70 -20.30 -18.71
CA SER A 69 3.64 -20.48 -17.72
C SER A 69 3.16 -19.13 -17.25
N GLY A 70 2.45 -18.40 -18.12
CA GLY A 70 1.77 -17.13 -17.80
C GLY A 70 0.67 -17.28 -16.75
N ARG A 71 1.02 -17.88 -15.61
CA ARG A 71 0.17 -18.09 -14.45
C ARG A 71 -0.10 -16.72 -13.87
N ASP A 72 -1.37 -16.38 -13.86
CA ASP A 72 -1.88 -15.24 -13.12
C ASP A 72 -1.45 -15.41 -11.65
N GLY A 73 -0.99 -14.37 -10.96
CA GLY A 73 -0.60 -14.47 -9.53
C GLY A 73 -1.74 -15.03 -8.66
N ARG A 74 -2.97 -14.95 -9.16
CA ARG A 74 -4.15 -15.65 -8.69
C ARG A 74 -4.04 -17.18 -8.72
N GLU A 75 -3.60 -17.76 -9.82
CA GLU A 75 -3.44 -19.22 -9.97
C GLU A 75 -2.34 -19.76 -9.03
N GLU A 76 -1.29 -18.97 -8.80
CA GLU A 76 -0.21 -19.33 -7.88
C GLU A 76 -0.67 -19.28 -6.42
N LEU A 77 -1.47 -18.28 -6.04
CA LEU A 77 -2.08 -18.23 -4.70
C LEU A 77 -3.07 -19.36 -4.46
N LEU A 78 -3.82 -19.75 -5.50
CA LEU A 78 -4.74 -20.90 -5.44
C LEU A 78 -4.00 -22.24 -5.37
N ALA A 79 -2.73 -22.29 -5.75
CA ALA A 79 -1.88 -23.47 -5.72
C ALA A 79 -1.06 -23.61 -4.41
N LEU A 80 -1.24 -22.71 -3.44
CA LEU A 80 -0.61 -22.82 -2.13
C LEU A 80 -1.01 -24.13 -1.42
N CYS A 81 -0.09 -24.67 -0.62
CA CYS A 81 -0.36 -25.83 0.23
C CYS A 81 -1.53 -25.55 1.19
N GLU A 82 -2.18 -26.62 1.67
CA GLU A 82 -3.33 -26.52 2.58
C GLU A 82 -3.05 -25.62 3.80
N GLY A 83 -3.87 -24.59 3.97
CA GLY A 83 -3.75 -23.59 5.04
C GLY A 83 -2.80 -22.43 4.72
N GLY A 84 -2.10 -22.51 3.59
CA GLY A 84 -1.20 -21.46 3.09
C GLY A 84 -1.95 -20.19 2.70
N ALA A 85 -3.11 -20.31 2.04
CA ALA A 85 -3.92 -19.15 1.67
C ALA A 85 -4.43 -18.39 2.90
N ARG A 86 -4.91 -19.12 3.91
CA ARG A 86 -5.29 -18.52 5.20
C ARG A 86 -4.13 -17.79 5.89
N GLN A 87 -2.93 -18.37 5.88
CA GLN A 87 -1.76 -17.74 6.49
C GLN A 87 -1.34 -16.48 5.73
N ALA A 88 -1.29 -16.55 4.40
CA ALA A 88 -0.99 -15.42 3.53
C ALA A 88 -1.99 -14.27 3.74
N TYR A 89 -3.28 -14.59 3.83
CA TYR A 89 -4.32 -13.61 4.11
C TYR A 89 -4.06 -12.87 5.42
N LYS A 90 -3.80 -13.59 6.51
CA LYS A 90 -3.48 -12.97 7.81
C LYS A 90 -2.26 -12.05 7.74
N GLN A 91 -1.22 -12.43 6.99
CA GLN A 91 -0.03 -11.60 6.81
C GLN A 91 -0.35 -10.30 6.06
N LEU A 92 -1.19 -10.37 5.02
CA LEU A 92 -1.58 -9.20 4.24
C LEU A 92 -2.52 -8.27 5.01
N VAL A 93 -3.43 -8.82 5.80
CA VAL A 93 -4.28 -8.03 6.71
C VAL A 93 -3.44 -7.29 7.74
N ALA A 94 -2.40 -7.92 8.29
CA ALA A 94 -1.53 -7.25 9.24
C ALA A 94 -0.80 -6.03 8.64
N VAL A 95 -0.53 -6.04 7.33
CA VAL A 95 0.01 -4.88 6.61
C VAL A 95 -1.03 -3.76 6.45
N ASP A 96 -2.31 -4.11 6.33
CA ASP A 96 -3.42 -3.17 6.12
C ASP A 96 -3.97 -2.54 7.41
N CYS A 97 -3.84 -3.21 8.56
CA CYS A 97 -4.45 -2.81 9.83
C CYS A 97 -4.04 -1.42 10.34
N GLU A 98 -2.89 -0.88 9.93
CA GLU A 98 -2.48 0.48 10.30
C GLU A 98 -1.70 1.14 9.15
N PRO A 99 -2.40 1.73 8.16
CA PRO A 99 -1.76 2.38 7.02
C PRO A 99 -0.98 3.63 7.47
N PHE A 100 -0.28 4.26 6.53
CA PHE A 100 0.48 5.50 6.80
C PHE A 100 -0.47 6.66 7.15
N VAL A 101 -0.86 6.77 8.42
CA VAL A 101 -1.81 7.78 8.91
C VAL A 101 -1.05 9.03 9.36
N LEU A 102 -1.35 10.16 8.74
CA LEU A 102 -0.95 11.47 9.24
C LEU A 102 -1.73 11.83 10.50
N GLN A 103 -1.01 12.36 11.49
CA GLN A 103 -1.62 12.98 12.66
C GLN A 103 -2.55 14.12 12.24
N PRO A 104 -3.71 14.32 12.91
CA PRO A 104 -4.67 15.36 12.54
C PRO A 104 -4.05 16.76 12.38
N ARG A 105 -3.13 17.13 13.28
CA ARG A 105 -2.40 18.40 13.20
C ARG A 105 -1.52 18.50 11.95
N ALA A 106 -0.81 17.43 11.58
CA ALA A 106 0.02 17.39 10.38
C ALA A 106 -0.84 17.59 9.12
N ARG A 107 -2.06 17.01 9.10
CA ARG A 107 -2.99 17.18 7.98
C ARG A 107 -3.44 18.63 7.77
N LEU A 108 -3.55 19.41 8.84
CA LEU A 108 -3.94 20.83 8.75
C LEU A 108 -2.80 21.74 8.26
N ILE A 109 -1.55 21.29 8.39
CA ILE A 109 -0.37 22.06 7.96
C ILE A 109 -0.11 21.88 6.46
N LEU A 110 -0.45 20.71 5.93
CA LEU A 110 -0.31 20.40 4.51
C LEU A 110 -1.38 21.09 3.68
N GLU A 111 -0.98 21.54 2.50
CA GLU A 111 -1.88 22.10 1.51
C GLU A 111 -2.69 20.99 0.82
N ILE A 112 -3.82 21.35 0.19
CA ILE A 112 -4.74 20.38 -0.43
C ILE A 112 -4.01 19.48 -1.44
N HIS A 113 -3.09 20.04 -2.23
CA HIS A 113 -2.32 19.27 -3.21
C HIS A 113 -1.30 18.33 -2.54
N GLU A 114 -0.68 18.74 -1.43
CA GLU A 114 0.23 17.92 -0.63
C GLU A 114 -0.51 16.78 0.07
N LEU A 115 -1.74 17.01 0.53
CA LEU A 115 -2.61 15.95 1.06
C LEU A 115 -3.03 14.93 -0.01
N ARG A 116 -3.25 15.39 -1.26
CA ARG A 116 -3.52 14.50 -2.39
C ARG A 116 -2.30 13.66 -2.71
N ASP A 117 -1.12 14.26 -2.73
CA ASP A 117 0.15 13.54 -2.89
C ASP A 117 0.34 12.50 -1.78
N TRP A 118 0.10 12.86 -0.51
CA TRP A 118 0.17 11.93 0.61
C TRP A 118 -0.71 10.70 0.38
N ASN A 119 -1.99 10.94 0.05
CA ASN A 119 -2.94 9.85 -0.17
C ASN A 119 -2.55 8.98 -1.38
N ARG A 120 -1.98 9.57 -2.44
CA ARG A 120 -1.47 8.80 -3.58
C ARG A 120 -0.31 7.90 -3.15
N HIS A 121 0.75 8.48 -2.59
CA HIS A 121 1.96 7.76 -2.24
C HIS A 121 1.72 6.70 -1.16
N SER A 122 0.87 6.99 -0.16
CA SER A 122 0.52 6.03 0.89
C SER A 122 -0.23 4.80 0.35
N ARG A 123 -1.16 4.98 -0.59
CA ARG A 123 -1.87 3.87 -1.24
C ARG A 123 -0.96 3.04 -2.14
N THR A 124 -0.10 3.70 -2.90
CA THR A 124 0.89 3.03 -3.75
C THR A 124 1.84 2.19 -2.90
N LEU A 125 2.44 2.79 -1.87
CA LEU A 125 3.37 2.10 -0.97
C LEU A 125 2.70 0.94 -0.25
N LEU A 126 1.45 1.09 0.20
CA LEU A 126 0.68 0.01 0.81
C LEU A 126 0.51 -1.17 -0.17
N SER A 127 0.13 -0.88 -1.40
CA SER A 127 -0.06 -1.91 -2.44
C SER A 127 1.27 -2.60 -2.78
N MET A 128 2.38 -1.87 -2.80
CA MET A 128 3.72 -2.45 -2.99
C MET A 128 4.13 -3.35 -1.84
N ARG A 129 3.85 -2.98 -0.58
CA ARG A 129 4.10 -3.86 0.60
C ARG A 129 3.27 -5.12 0.55
N GLN A 130 2.01 -5.02 0.14
CA GLN A 130 1.17 -6.20 -0.09
C GLN A 130 1.78 -7.09 -1.17
N ALA A 131 2.22 -6.52 -2.29
CA ALA A 131 2.90 -7.25 -3.36
C ALA A 131 4.20 -7.92 -2.88
N GLU A 132 4.99 -7.25 -2.05
CA GLU A 132 6.22 -7.82 -1.47
C GLU A 132 5.90 -8.99 -0.55
N ARG A 133 4.86 -8.89 0.28
CA ARG A 133 4.40 -10.03 1.09
C ARG A 133 3.91 -11.19 0.23
N ILE A 134 3.17 -10.92 -0.83
CA ILE A 134 2.76 -11.95 -1.81
C ILE A 134 3.99 -12.63 -2.41
N SER A 135 5.00 -11.86 -2.84
CA SER A 135 6.24 -12.43 -3.38
C SER A 135 7.01 -13.28 -2.38
N THR A 136 6.96 -12.92 -1.09
CA THR A 136 7.57 -13.70 -0.01
C THR A 136 6.83 -15.02 0.22
N VAL A 137 5.49 -14.98 0.24
CA VAL A 137 4.64 -16.18 0.36
C VAL A 137 4.86 -17.14 -0.80
N LEU A 138 5.02 -16.60 -2.01
CA LEU A 138 5.26 -17.36 -3.24
C LEU A 138 6.75 -17.68 -3.47
N ALA A 139 7.63 -17.38 -2.50
CA ALA A 139 9.08 -17.60 -2.57
C ALA A 139 9.78 -16.99 -3.82
N ASN A 140 9.23 -15.92 -4.38
CA ASN A 140 9.80 -15.17 -5.51
C ASN A 140 10.69 -14.03 -4.99
N HIS A 141 11.93 -14.36 -4.62
CA HIS A 141 12.87 -13.42 -4.01
C HIS A 141 13.30 -12.27 -4.93
N ASP A 142 13.33 -12.50 -6.25
CA ASP A 142 13.69 -11.47 -7.23
C ASP A 142 12.60 -10.41 -7.34
N ALA A 143 11.33 -10.82 -7.41
CA ALA A 143 10.20 -9.90 -7.37
C ALA A 143 10.17 -9.14 -6.03
N ALA A 144 10.42 -9.82 -4.90
CA ALA A 144 10.48 -9.19 -3.58
C ALA A 144 11.55 -8.07 -3.52
N THR A 145 12.72 -8.32 -4.09
CA THR A 145 13.82 -7.34 -4.09
C THR A 145 13.49 -6.13 -4.95
N ARG A 146 12.95 -6.34 -6.15
CA ARG A 146 12.52 -5.25 -7.03
C ARG A 146 11.42 -4.39 -6.42
N LEU A 147 10.46 -5.04 -5.75
CA LEU A 147 9.39 -4.33 -5.05
C LEU A 147 9.96 -3.46 -3.93
N ARG A 148 10.93 -3.97 -3.13
CA ARG A 148 11.62 -3.17 -2.12
C ARG A 148 12.35 -1.97 -2.72
N ASP A 149 13.05 -2.16 -3.83
CA ASP A 149 13.73 -1.06 -4.52
C ASP A 149 12.74 -0.02 -5.05
N ALA A 150 11.59 -0.46 -5.59
CA ALA A 150 10.53 0.41 -6.08
C ALA A 150 9.77 1.15 -4.98
N MET A 151 9.77 0.65 -3.74
CA MET A 151 9.17 1.32 -2.59
C MET A 151 9.96 2.55 -2.12
N LEU A 152 11.26 2.61 -2.41
CA LEU A 152 12.14 3.69 -1.95
C LEU A 152 11.62 5.09 -2.36
N PRO A 153 11.35 5.39 -3.65
CA PRO A 153 10.87 6.72 -4.02
C PRO A 153 9.54 7.09 -3.35
N GLU A 154 8.59 6.16 -3.29
CA GLU A 154 7.29 6.39 -2.64
C GLU A 154 7.45 6.69 -1.14
N THR A 155 8.37 5.97 -0.49
CA THR A 155 8.69 6.16 0.93
C THR A 155 9.34 7.52 1.17
N LEU A 156 10.30 7.91 0.34
CA LEU A 156 10.96 9.21 0.44
C LEU A 156 9.99 10.37 0.25
N GLU A 157 9.03 10.25 -0.66
CA GLU A 157 7.99 11.27 -0.84
C GLU A 157 7.11 11.43 0.41
N LEU A 158 6.72 10.33 1.05
CA LEU A 158 5.95 10.36 2.29
C LEU A 158 6.77 10.95 3.44
N ILE A 159 8.05 10.57 3.59
CA ILE A 159 8.95 11.15 4.60
C ILE A 159 9.09 12.65 4.37
N ALA A 160 9.28 13.08 3.12
CA ALA A 160 9.39 14.49 2.79
C ALA A 160 8.10 15.27 3.11
N LEU A 161 6.93 14.70 2.82
CA LEU A 161 5.64 15.30 3.20
C LEU A 161 5.47 15.38 4.72
N GLN A 162 5.89 14.35 5.46
CA GLN A 162 5.87 14.36 6.91
C GLN A 162 6.78 15.45 7.49
N ALA A 163 7.97 15.63 6.90
CA ALA A 163 8.90 16.69 7.27
C ALA A 163 8.32 18.08 7.00
N VAL A 164 7.66 18.28 5.85
CA VAL A 164 6.95 19.53 5.53
C VAL A 164 5.88 19.83 6.59
N ALA A 165 5.11 18.83 7.00
CA ALA A 165 4.12 18.96 8.06
C ALA A 165 4.74 19.24 9.45
N ALA A 166 5.98 18.82 9.67
CA ALA A 166 6.74 19.06 10.89
C ALA A 166 7.57 20.36 10.87
N GLY A 167 7.46 21.18 9.83
CA GLY A 167 8.22 22.44 9.72
C GLY A 167 9.68 22.24 9.28
N GLY A 168 9.98 21.16 8.57
CA GLY A 168 11.31 20.79 8.11
C GLY A 168 12.08 19.88 9.07
N ASP A 169 11.48 19.51 10.20
CA ASP A 169 12.10 18.57 11.13
C ASP A 169 12.06 17.13 10.61
N LEU A 170 13.23 16.52 10.49
CA LEU A 170 13.44 15.13 10.08
C LEU A 170 13.69 14.20 11.26
N SER A 171 13.55 14.66 12.50
CA SER A 171 13.86 13.87 13.70
C SER A 171 12.95 12.65 13.89
N LEU A 172 11.80 12.58 13.20
CA LEU A 172 10.77 11.57 13.42
C LEU A 172 10.03 11.13 12.13
N PRO A 173 10.69 10.58 11.09
CA PRO A 173 9.96 9.84 10.07
C PRO A 173 9.24 8.68 10.78
N ALA A 174 7.99 8.41 10.43
CA ALA A 174 7.29 7.29 11.04
C ALA A 174 8.14 6.02 10.86
N LYS A 175 8.51 5.32 11.95
CA LYS A 175 9.31 4.06 11.88
C LYS A 175 8.76 3.10 10.82
N LYS A 176 7.43 3.07 10.71
CA LYS A 176 6.71 2.31 9.69
C LYS A 176 7.06 2.65 8.27
N LEU A 177 7.33 3.91 7.93
CA LEU A 177 7.78 4.28 6.58
C LEU A 177 9.17 3.71 6.29
N GLN A 178 10.04 3.68 7.28
CA GLN A 178 11.42 3.19 7.13
C GLN A 178 11.54 1.65 7.16
N GLU A 179 10.48 0.93 7.56
CA GLU A 179 10.48 -0.54 7.60
C GLU A 179 10.85 -1.13 6.24
N GLY A 180 11.84 -2.05 6.25
CA GLY A 180 12.27 -2.78 5.07
C GLY A 180 13.26 -2.04 4.16
N MET A 181 13.66 -0.81 4.50
CA MET A 181 14.61 -0.04 3.71
C MET A 181 16.03 -0.06 4.29
N ALA A 182 17.03 -0.16 3.40
CA ALA A 182 18.41 0.12 3.75
C ALA A 182 18.64 1.64 3.68
N TRP A 183 18.77 2.29 4.82
CA TRP A 183 19.11 3.71 4.89
C TRP A 183 20.61 3.89 4.63
N GLY A 184 20.98 4.81 3.72
CA GLY A 184 22.37 5.09 3.36
C GLY A 184 22.55 6.48 2.78
N GLU A 185 23.80 6.89 2.53
CA GLU A 185 24.14 8.27 2.13
C GLU A 185 23.39 8.76 0.88
N GLY A 186 23.24 7.92 -0.15
CA GLY A 186 22.49 8.28 -1.36
C GLY A 186 20.98 8.47 -1.15
N VAL A 187 20.41 7.82 -0.12
CA VAL A 187 19.00 7.97 0.27
C VAL A 187 18.78 9.33 0.93
N GLU A 188 19.71 9.77 1.76
CA GLU A 188 19.68 11.09 2.41
C GLU A 188 19.80 12.20 1.38
N GLU A 189 20.73 12.09 0.43
CA GLU A 189 20.85 13.06 -0.67
C GLU A 189 19.57 13.15 -1.50
N SER A 190 18.98 12.00 -1.84
CA SER A 190 17.71 11.94 -2.58
C SER A 190 16.57 12.63 -1.80
N LEU A 191 16.51 12.41 -0.47
CA LEU A 191 15.54 13.05 0.39
C LEU A 191 15.72 14.57 0.43
N LEU A 192 16.95 15.05 0.54
CA LEU A 192 17.27 16.48 0.50
C LEU A 192 16.80 17.12 -0.80
N GLN A 193 17.08 16.50 -1.95
CA GLN A 193 16.61 16.97 -3.25
C GLN A 193 15.07 17.06 -3.32
N ILE A 194 14.36 16.07 -2.78
CA ILE A 194 12.89 16.08 -2.71
C ILE A 194 12.39 17.23 -1.83
N LEU A 195 13.01 17.44 -0.67
CA LEU A 195 12.66 18.52 0.26
C LEU A 195 12.86 19.90 -0.39
N GLU A 196 13.99 20.12 -1.05
CA GLU A 196 14.28 21.36 -1.78
C GLU A 196 13.25 21.61 -2.89
N ARG A 197 12.93 20.58 -3.66
CA ARG A 197 11.92 20.63 -4.71
C ARG A 197 10.55 21.02 -4.14
N ARG A 198 10.13 20.40 -3.04
CA ARG A 198 8.84 20.72 -2.36
C ARG A 198 8.85 22.14 -1.80
N ALA A 199 9.92 22.57 -1.15
CA ALA A 199 10.05 23.95 -0.66
C ALA A 199 9.98 24.99 -1.79
N LYS A 200 10.52 24.68 -2.97
CA LYS A 200 10.40 25.52 -4.17
C LYS A 200 8.97 25.53 -4.72
N GLN A 201 8.33 24.36 -4.82
CA GLN A 201 6.93 24.23 -5.27
C GLN A 201 5.98 25.04 -4.38
N ARG A 202 6.13 24.92 -3.06
CA ARG A 202 5.29 25.63 -2.08
C ARG A 202 5.46 27.15 -2.18
N ARG A 203 6.69 27.65 -2.27
CA ARG A 203 6.97 29.09 -2.51
C ARG A 203 6.32 29.60 -3.79
N ASN A 204 6.42 28.83 -4.88
CA ASN A 204 5.79 29.19 -6.14
C ASN A 204 4.27 29.18 -6.06
N TRP A 205 3.69 28.20 -5.35
CA TRP A 205 2.25 28.12 -5.12
C TRP A 205 1.74 29.33 -4.35
N PHE A 206 2.37 29.68 -3.23
CA PHE A 206 2.03 30.88 -2.47
C PHE A 206 2.15 32.17 -3.30
N ARG A 207 3.17 32.28 -4.14
CA ARG A 207 3.32 33.43 -5.05
C ARG A 207 2.13 33.54 -6.01
N LYS A 208 1.78 32.45 -6.70
CA LYS A 208 0.65 32.42 -7.64
C LYS A 208 -0.68 32.71 -6.94
N GLN A 209 -0.89 32.14 -5.76
CA GLN A 209 -2.11 32.37 -4.98
C GLN A 209 -2.21 33.84 -4.54
N ARG A 210 -1.12 34.45 -4.10
CA ARG A 210 -1.07 35.88 -3.77
C ARG A 210 -1.38 36.75 -4.98
N GLU A 211 -0.77 36.46 -6.14
CA GLU A 211 -1.01 37.20 -7.39
C GLU A 211 -2.49 37.13 -7.80
N PHE A 212 -3.09 35.94 -7.74
CA PHE A 212 -4.51 35.73 -8.03
C PHE A 212 -5.42 36.55 -7.11
N LEU A 213 -5.19 36.50 -5.79
CA LEU A 213 -6.00 37.25 -4.82
C LEU A 213 -5.86 38.78 -4.99
N MET A 214 -4.67 39.27 -5.36
CA MET A 214 -4.45 40.69 -5.63
C MET A 214 -5.15 41.16 -6.91
N GLN A 215 -5.23 40.31 -7.94
CA GLN A 215 -5.98 40.60 -9.16
C GLN A 215 -7.49 40.69 -8.88
N GLU A 216 -8.04 39.77 -8.08
CA GLU A 216 -9.45 39.83 -7.67
C GLU A 216 -9.78 41.08 -6.85
N ALA A 217 -8.89 41.48 -5.93
CA ALA A 217 -9.07 42.68 -5.13
C ALA A 217 -8.99 43.98 -5.95
N GLY A 218 -8.17 43.99 -7.00
CA GLY A 218 -8.05 45.12 -7.94
C GLY A 218 -9.21 45.23 -8.94
N SER A 219 -9.86 44.12 -9.29
CA SER A 219 -10.98 44.05 -10.23
C SER A 219 -12.34 44.46 -9.63
N ARG A 220 -12.42 44.64 -8.31
CA ARG A 220 -13.64 45.07 -7.59
C ARG A 220 -13.66 46.58 -7.25
N ARG A 221 -12.85 47.39 -7.94
CA ARG A 221 -12.92 48.86 -7.90
C ARG A 221 -13.43 49.38 -9.23
#